data_AF-A0A923DY91-F1
#
_entry.id   AF-A0A923DY91-F1
#
_cell.length_a   1.000
_cell.length_b   1.000
_cell.length_c   1.000
_cell.angle_alpha   90.00
_cell.angle_beta   90.00
_cell.angle_gamma   90.00
#
_symmetry.space_group_name_H-M   'P 1'
#
loop_
_entity.id
_entity.type
_entity.pdbx_description
1 polymer ?
#
loop_
_entity_poly.entity_id
_entity_poly.type
_entity_poly.pdbx_seq_one_letter_code
_entity_poly.pdbx_strand_id
1 'polypeptide(L)'
;MGYNYLKFEKLTKDDFLRNLATNGFNIGFGAKKNFASYDIINKLPSWVGFISLGVGVIQMAYEHMRFNKELSILMIIVGIAILYADSFKSKLEEYEIEGIRLTKIFNRLRDMYYIVKADSNFLYNNYENDYQALLNEYYIHTISKQVFMSQWHAHFKFFYEMQIDWVDEQLKFKFFKDKFPNSLKAFFLILAVIFLTIYISNGLCSNI
;
A
#
# COMPACT_ATOMS: atom_id res chain seq x y z
N MET A 1 1.35 25.16 3.88
CA MET A 1 0.04 25.34 3.22
C MET A 1 -1.01 24.96 4.25
N GLY A 2 -1.54 25.94 4.98
CA GLY A 2 -2.50 25.71 6.06
C GLY A 2 -3.85 25.35 5.48
N TYR A 3 -4.37 24.17 5.82
CA TYR A 3 -5.78 23.87 5.60
C TYR A 3 -6.60 24.89 6.40
N ASN A 4 -7.53 25.56 5.72
CA ASN A 4 -8.46 26.51 6.34
C ASN A 4 -9.25 25.79 7.44
N TYR A 5 -8.84 26.01 8.70
CA TYR A 5 -9.64 25.70 9.88
C TYR A 5 -10.80 26.70 9.95
N LEU A 6 -11.80 26.50 9.10
CA LEU A 6 -13.08 27.16 9.23
C LEU A 6 -13.66 26.77 10.60
N LYS A 7 -13.80 27.79 11.45
CA LYS A 7 -14.48 27.83 12.75
C LYS A 7 -15.55 26.71 12.85
N PHE A 8 -15.23 25.62 13.55
CA PHE A 8 -16.06 24.43 13.73
C PHE A 8 -17.24 24.65 14.73
N GLU A 9 -17.90 25.80 14.65
CA GLU A 9 -18.98 26.15 15.59
C GLU A 9 -20.25 25.29 15.36
N LYS A 10 -20.32 24.49 14.27
CA LYS A 10 -21.36 23.50 13.97
C LYS A 10 -20.86 22.31 13.14
N LEU A 11 -19.94 21.48 13.65
CA LEU A 11 -19.71 20.17 13.03
C LEU A 11 -20.80 19.19 13.47
N THR A 12 -21.51 18.56 12.53
CA THR A 12 -22.48 17.51 12.87
C THR A 12 -21.75 16.25 13.32
N LYS A 13 -22.43 15.39 14.10
CA LYS A 13 -21.91 14.07 14.50
C LYS A 13 -21.49 13.25 13.27
N ASP A 14 -22.32 13.21 12.25
CA ASP A 14 -22.07 12.45 11.02
C ASP A 14 -20.85 12.98 10.25
N ASP A 15 -20.68 14.31 10.18
CA ASP A 15 -19.50 14.90 9.55
C ASP A 15 -18.23 14.57 10.35
N PHE A 16 -18.30 14.56 11.69
CA PHE A 16 -17.17 14.20 12.52
C PHE A 16 -16.79 12.73 12.39
N LEU A 17 -17.77 11.82 12.38
CA LEU A 17 -17.56 10.39 12.13
C LEU A 17 -16.93 10.15 10.75
N ARG A 18 -17.39 10.85 9.71
CA ARG A 18 -16.79 10.78 8.37
C ARG A 18 -15.36 11.32 8.35
N ASN A 19 -15.06 12.38 9.10
CA ASN A 19 -13.71 12.92 9.22
C ASN A 19 -12.77 11.96 9.95
N LEU A 20 -13.22 11.30 11.02
CA LEU A 20 -12.46 10.27 11.72
C LEU A 20 -12.13 9.10 10.78
N ALA A 21 -13.12 8.60 10.03
CA ALA A 21 -12.89 7.54 9.06
C ALA A 21 -11.96 7.96 7.91
N THR A 22 -12.09 9.19 7.40
CA THR A 22 -11.21 9.71 6.34
C THR A 22 -9.76 9.80 6.80
N ASN A 23 -9.51 10.34 8.00
CA ASN A 23 -8.16 10.40 8.55
C ASN A 23 -7.65 9.01 8.94
N GLY A 24 -8.52 8.15 9.46
CA GLY A 24 -8.24 6.73 9.69
C GLY A 24 -7.76 6.04 8.42
N PHE A 25 -8.44 6.22 7.30
CA PHE A 25 -8.00 5.70 6.00
C PHE A 25 -6.59 6.20 5.64
N ASN A 26 -6.35 7.51 5.68
CA ASN A 26 -5.06 8.10 5.29
C ASN A 26 -3.91 7.60 6.19
N ILE A 27 -4.13 7.57 7.50
CA ILE A 27 -3.14 7.17 8.50
C ILE A 27 -2.88 5.67 8.42
N GLY A 28 -3.93 4.85 8.37
CA GLY A 28 -3.83 3.40 8.27
C GLY A 28 -3.17 2.96 6.96
N PHE A 29 -3.53 3.58 5.84
CA PHE A 29 -2.87 3.33 4.56
C PHE A 29 -1.39 3.74 4.59
N GLY A 30 -1.08 4.88 5.21
CA GLY A 30 0.29 5.31 5.48
C GLY A 30 1.09 4.28 6.29
N ALA A 31 0.50 3.71 7.34
CA ALA A 31 1.10 2.65 8.14
C ALA A 31 1.43 1.42 7.27
N LYS A 32 0.49 0.97 6.45
CA LYS A 32 0.67 -0.20 5.57
C LYS A 32 1.70 0.05 4.48
N LYS A 33 1.85 1.28 4.00
CA LYS A 33 2.92 1.67 3.07
C LYS A 33 4.30 1.52 3.69
N ASN A 34 4.47 1.96 4.94
CA ASN A 34 5.75 1.76 5.64
C ASN A 34 6.04 0.27 5.90
N PHE A 35 5.05 -0.51 6.37
CA PHE A 35 5.23 -1.96 6.52
C PHE A 35 5.44 -2.70 5.19
N ALA A 36 4.88 -2.21 4.09
CA ALA A 36 5.13 -2.75 2.77
C ALA A 36 6.57 -2.47 2.32
N SER A 37 7.08 -1.25 2.55
CA SER A 37 8.49 -0.90 2.31
C SER A 37 9.44 -1.77 3.14
N TYR A 38 9.17 -1.91 4.45
CA TYR A 38 9.93 -2.79 5.33
C TYR A 38 9.98 -4.23 4.82
N ASP A 39 8.83 -4.81 4.50
CA ASP A 39 8.74 -6.18 4.03
C ASP A 39 9.43 -6.40 2.69
N ILE A 40 9.35 -5.43 1.76
CA ILE A 40 10.06 -5.53 0.48
C ILE A 40 11.57 -5.56 0.73
N ILE A 41 12.10 -4.66 1.55
CA ILE A 41 13.55 -4.61 1.81
C ILE A 41 14.02 -5.88 2.53
N ASN A 42 13.26 -6.37 3.52
CA ASN A 42 13.71 -7.46 4.39
C ASN A 42 13.43 -8.86 3.80
N LYS A 43 12.28 -9.04 3.13
CA LYS A 43 11.83 -10.37 2.66
C LYS A 43 12.17 -10.62 1.20
N LEU A 44 12.13 -9.61 0.33
CA LEU A 44 12.33 -9.80 -1.12
C LEU A 44 13.64 -10.54 -1.44
N PRO A 45 14.81 -10.20 -0.85
CA PRO A 45 16.06 -10.90 -1.15
C PRO A 45 15.99 -12.40 -0.81
N SER A 46 15.37 -12.77 0.31
CA SER A 46 15.22 -14.17 0.72
C SER A 46 14.33 -14.95 -0.23
N TRP A 47 13.18 -14.38 -0.64
CA TRP A 47 12.29 -15.01 -1.60
C TRP A 47 12.95 -15.19 -2.97
N VAL A 48 13.69 -14.18 -3.44
CA VAL A 48 14.45 -14.29 -4.68
C VAL A 48 15.52 -15.37 -4.57
N GLY A 49 16.28 -15.43 -3.48
CA GLY A 49 17.30 -16.46 -3.27
C GLY A 49 16.71 -17.87 -3.33
N PHE A 50 15.57 -18.08 -2.67
CA PHE A 50 14.87 -19.36 -2.69
C PHE A 50 14.37 -19.75 -4.10
N ILE A 51 13.73 -18.82 -4.82
CA ILE A 51 13.24 -19.07 -6.19
C ILE A 51 14.42 -19.31 -7.14
N SER A 52 15.50 -18.54 -7.01
CA SER A 52 16.72 -18.67 -7.82
C SER A 52 17.36 -20.05 -7.67
N LEU A 53 17.40 -20.59 -6.45
CA LEU A 53 17.86 -21.96 -6.20
C LEU A 53 16.95 -22.98 -6.89
N GLY A 54 15.64 -22.83 -6.78
CA GLY A 54 14.68 -23.69 -7.49
C GLY A 54 14.90 -23.68 -9.00
N VAL A 55 15.09 -22.50 -9.58
CA VAL A 55 15.43 -22.35 -11.01
C VAL A 55 16.74 -23.07 -11.35
N GLY A 56 17.78 -22.93 -10.54
CA GLY A 56 19.05 -23.62 -10.75
C GLY A 56 18.91 -25.15 -10.74
N VAL A 57 18.13 -25.70 -9.81
CA VAL A 57 17.83 -27.14 -9.77
C VAL A 57 17.10 -27.60 -11.03
N ILE A 58 16.08 -26.85 -11.47
CA ILE A 58 15.31 -27.20 -12.68
C ILE A 58 16.21 -27.10 -13.93
N GLN A 59 17.07 -26.08 -14.04
CA GLN A 59 18.03 -25.96 -15.15
C GLN A 59 19.01 -27.13 -15.20
N MET A 60 19.47 -27.62 -14.04
CA MET A 60 20.36 -28.78 -13.98
C MET A 60 19.64 -30.09 -14.36
N ALA A 61 18.35 -30.20 -14.08
CA ALA A 61 17.56 -31.39 -14.40
C ALA A 61 17.18 -31.51 -15.89
N TYR A 62 17.16 -30.42 -16.66
CA TYR A 62 16.74 -30.41 -18.06
C TYR A 62 17.75 -29.70 -18.97
N GLU A 63 18.43 -30.44 -19.84
CA GLU A 63 19.53 -29.94 -20.69
C GLU A 63 19.12 -28.93 -21.77
N HIS A 64 17.84 -28.90 -22.19
CA HIS A 64 17.36 -28.07 -23.30
C HIS A 64 16.06 -27.31 -23.00
N MET A 65 16.10 -26.37 -22.07
CA MET A 65 14.99 -25.44 -21.87
C MET A 65 14.87 -24.43 -23.01
N ARG A 66 13.67 -24.36 -23.61
CA ARG A 66 13.34 -23.42 -24.69
C ARG A 66 13.52 -21.93 -24.33
N PHE A 67 13.50 -21.59 -23.05
CA PHE A 67 13.45 -20.19 -22.56
C PHE A 67 14.69 -19.76 -21.76
N ASN A 68 15.85 -20.38 -21.99
CA ASN A 68 17.06 -20.12 -21.22
C ASN A 68 17.49 -18.64 -21.28
N LYS A 69 17.39 -17.99 -22.45
CA LYS A 69 17.82 -16.59 -22.64
C LYS A 69 16.89 -15.62 -21.90
N GLU A 70 15.59 -15.83 -22.03
CA GLU A 70 14.54 -15.03 -21.38
C GLU A 70 14.65 -15.14 -19.86
N LEU A 71 14.91 -16.34 -19.37
CA LEU A 71 15.14 -16.62 -17.96
C LEU A 71 16.39 -15.90 -17.43
N SER A 72 17.51 -15.91 -18.17
CA SER A 72 18.70 -15.12 -17.79
C SER A 72 18.41 -13.62 -17.72
N ILE A 73 17.68 -13.07 -18.69
CA ILE A 73 17.28 -11.66 -18.68
C ILE A 73 16.44 -11.34 -17.45
N LEU A 74 15.46 -12.19 -17.13
CA LEU A 74 14.62 -12.03 -15.94
C LEU A 74 15.46 -12.01 -14.65
N MET A 75 16.42 -12.94 -14.52
CA MET A 75 17.31 -13.02 -13.36
C MET A 75 18.17 -11.76 -13.21
N ILE A 76 18.65 -11.18 -14.32
CA ILE A 76 19.38 -9.90 -14.29
C ILE A 76 18.47 -8.77 -13.81
N ILE A 77 17.25 -8.66 -14.32
CA ILE A 77 16.27 -7.64 -13.90
C ILE A 77 15.96 -7.76 -12.40
N VAL A 78 15.78 -8.99 -11.92
CA VAL A 78 15.56 -9.27 -10.49
C VAL A 78 16.78 -8.87 -9.66
N GLY A 79 18.00 -9.13 -10.14
CA GLY A 79 19.23 -8.67 -9.49
C GLY A 79 19.31 -7.15 -9.37
N ILE A 80 18.95 -6.42 -10.44
CA ILE A 80 18.86 -4.95 -10.41
C ILE A 80 17.82 -4.47 -9.39
N ALA A 81 16.67 -5.16 -9.30
CA ALA A 81 15.63 -4.84 -8.33
C ALA A 81 16.10 -5.02 -6.88
N ILE A 82 16.90 -6.06 -6.58
CA ILE A 82 17.51 -6.25 -5.26
C ILE A 82 18.50 -5.12 -4.94
N LEU A 83 19.40 -4.80 -5.87
CA LEU A 83 20.35 -3.70 -5.67
C LEU A 83 19.64 -2.36 -5.43
N TYR A 84 18.53 -2.13 -6.12
CA TYR A 84 17.67 -0.98 -5.86
C TYR A 84 17.08 -1.02 -4.44
N ALA A 85 16.53 -2.16 -4.00
CA ALA A 85 15.95 -2.30 -2.67
C ALA A 85 17.00 -2.12 -1.56
N ASP A 86 18.22 -2.61 -1.75
CA ASP A 86 19.34 -2.46 -0.81
C ASP A 86 19.71 -0.99 -0.58
N SER A 87 19.49 -0.10 -1.55
CA SER A 87 19.69 1.35 -1.37
C SER A 87 18.80 1.99 -0.31
N PHE A 88 17.75 1.28 0.16
CA PHE A 88 16.85 1.71 1.22
C PHE A 88 17.13 1.05 2.57
N LYS A 89 18.09 0.11 2.65
CA LYS A 89 18.37 -0.68 3.85
C LYS A 89 18.75 0.17 5.06
N SER A 90 19.40 1.31 4.84
CA SER A 90 19.73 2.28 5.90
C SER A 90 18.50 2.87 6.59
N LYS A 91 17.32 2.81 5.96
CA LYS A 91 16.04 3.31 6.49
C LYS A 91 15.10 2.20 6.95
N LEU A 92 15.58 0.95 6.99
CA LEU A 92 14.74 -0.21 7.27
C LEU A 92 13.99 -0.05 8.60
N GLU A 93 14.69 0.30 9.67
CA GLU A 93 14.11 0.51 11.00
C GLU A 93 13.13 1.69 11.03
N GLU A 94 13.41 2.77 10.28
CA GLU A 94 12.51 3.93 10.21
C GLU A 94 11.12 3.54 9.69
N TYR A 95 11.06 2.66 8.69
CA TYR A 95 9.79 2.16 8.15
C TYR A 95 9.00 1.35 9.19
N GLU A 96 9.66 0.50 9.96
CA GLU A 96 9.00 -0.30 11.00
C GLU A 96 8.45 0.59 12.12
N ILE A 97 9.30 1.48 12.64
CA ILE A 97 8.95 2.41 13.72
C ILE A 97 7.76 3.28 13.31
N GLU A 98 7.80 3.85 12.10
CA GLU A 98 6.72 4.69 11.60
C GLU A 98 5.44 3.89 11.33
N GLY A 99 5.55 2.66 10.79
CA GLY A 99 4.43 1.76 10.62
C GLY A 99 3.71 1.46 11.94
N ILE A 100 4.48 1.18 13.01
CA ILE A 100 3.95 0.94 14.36
C ILE A 100 3.27 2.19 14.91
N ARG A 101 3.92 3.35 14.80
CA ARG A 101 3.40 4.64 15.28
C ARG A 101 2.06 4.98 14.62
N LEU A 102 1.99 4.93 13.29
CA LEU A 102 0.75 5.22 12.55
C LEU A 102 -0.36 4.21 12.87
N THR A 103 -0.01 2.93 13.11
CA THR A 103 -0.99 1.93 13.54
C THR A 103 -1.58 2.25 14.92
N LYS A 104 -0.78 2.78 15.85
CA LYS A 104 -1.29 3.23 17.16
C LYS A 104 -2.27 4.39 17.00
N ILE A 105 -1.95 5.38 16.16
CA ILE A 105 -2.84 6.50 15.87
C ILE A 105 -4.14 6.03 15.21
N PHE A 106 -4.05 5.11 14.23
CA PHE A 106 -5.22 4.50 13.59
C PHE A 106 -6.16 3.85 14.61
N ASN A 107 -5.61 3.08 15.55
CA ASN A 107 -6.41 2.42 16.58
C ASN A 107 -7.07 3.44 17.52
N ARG A 108 -6.35 4.50 17.91
CA ARG A 108 -6.93 5.58 18.74
C ARG A 108 -8.05 6.33 18.02
N LEU A 109 -7.92 6.56 16.71
CA LEU A 109 -8.99 7.14 15.88
C LEU A 109 -10.21 6.22 15.78
N ARG A 110 -9.99 4.91 15.62
CA ARG A 110 -11.07 3.91 15.65
C ARG A 110 -11.81 3.93 16.99
N ASP A 111 -11.08 3.97 18.09
CA ASP A 111 -11.68 3.95 19.42
C ASP A 111 -12.50 5.23 19.66
N MET A 112 -11.95 6.40 19.26
CA MET A 112 -12.69 7.66 19.26
C MET A 112 -13.94 7.62 18.36
N TYR A 113 -13.86 6.99 17.19
CA TYR A 113 -15.01 6.80 16.30
C TYR A 113 -16.15 6.06 17.01
N TYR A 114 -15.85 4.95 17.70
CA TYR A 114 -16.89 4.20 18.41
C TYR A 114 -17.46 4.96 19.61
N ILE A 115 -16.64 5.72 20.35
CA ILE A 115 -17.10 6.58 21.44
C ILE A 115 -18.08 7.64 20.91
N VAL A 116 -17.68 8.39 19.88
CA VAL A 116 -18.51 9.41 19.24
C VAL A 116 -19.80 8.80 18.69
N LYS A 117 -19.71 7.63 18.05
CA LYS A 117 -20.87 6.93 17.48
C LYS A 117 -21.89 6.57 18.57
N ALA A 118 -21.43 6.17 19.75
CA ALA A 118 -22.29 5.86 20.90
C ALA A 118 -22.83 7.10 21.65
N ASP A 119 -22.23 8.28 21.45
CA ASP A 119 -22.61 9.50 22.18
C ASP A 119 -23.89 10.15 21.61
N SER A 120 -25.01 10.02 22.35
CA SER A 120 -26.31 10.61 21.99
C SER A 120 -26.33 12.14 22.11
N ASN A 121 -25.48 12.73 22.95
CA ASN A 121 -25.44 14.17 23.24
C ASN A 121 -24.17 14.80 22.64
N PHE A 122 -23.80 14.37 21.44
CA PHE A 122 -22.56 14.75 20.78
C PHE A 122 -22.37 16.27 20.74
N LEU A 123 -21.22 16.72 21.24
CA LEU A 123 -20.70 18.08 21.11
C LEU A 123 -19.23 17.98 20.69
N TYR A 124 -18.89 18.57 19.54
CA TYR A 124 -17.54 18.51 18.97
C TYR A 124 -16.45 18.98 19.94
N ASN A 125 -16.74 20.03 20.71
CA ASN A 125 -15.81 20.61 21.68
C ASN A 125 -15.31 19.61 22.73
N ASN A 126 -16.06 18.53 23.00
CA ASN A 126 -15.65 17.47 23.93
C ASN A 126 -14.52 16.60 23.36
N TYR A 127 -14.37 16.53 22.04
CA TYR A 127 -13.45 15.65 21.32
C TYR A 127 -12.36 16.39 20.56
N GLU A 128 -12.54 17.69 20.34
CA GLU A 128 -11.67 18.53 19.50
C GLU A 128 -10.20 18.42 19.92
N ASN A 129 -9.89 18.62 21.20
CA ASN A 129 -8.50 18.63 21.68
C ASN A 129 -7.79 17.29 21.42
N ASP A 130 -8.44 16.16 21.76
CA ASP A 130 -7.89 14.83 21.56
C ASP A 130 -7.72 14.50 20.08
N TYR A 131 -8.70 14.90 19.26
CA TYR A 131 -8.66 14.72 17.82
C TYR A 131 -7.51 15.52 17.18
N GLN A 132 -7.35 16.79 17.55
CA GLN A 132 -6.25 17.61 17.06
C GLN A 132 -4.90 17.10 17.56
N ALA A 133 -4.81 16.59 18.78
CA ALA A 133 -3.59 15.97 19.30
C ALA A 133 -3.17 14.75 18.45
N LEU A 134 -4.11 13.88 18.07
CA LEU A 134 -3.85 12.74 17.18
C LEU A 134 -3.37 13.17 15.79
N LEU A 135 -4.00 14.19 15.21
CA LEU A 135 -3.59 14.70 13.90
C LEU A 135 -2.23 15.38 13.94
N ASN A 136 -1.97 16.18 14.98
CA ASN A 136 -0.67 16.79 15.19
C ASN A 136 0.41 15.71 15.33
N GLU A 137 0.14 14.66 16.12
CA GLU A 137 1.04 13.51 16.23
C GLU A 137 1.31 12.89 14.85
N TYR A 138 0.28 12.68 14.03
CA TYR A 138 0.42 12.15 12.67
C TYR A 138 1.38 13.01 11.82
N TYR A 139 1.25 14.34 11.86
CA TYR A 139 2.02 15.26 11.01
C TYR A 139 3.48 15.50 11.45
N ILE A 140 3.90 15.09 12.65
CA ILE A 140 5.28 15.32 13.15
C ILE A 140 6.33 14.60 12.29
N HIS A 141 6.01 13.40 11.80
CA HIS A 141 6.98 12.57 11.10
C HIS A 141 6.33 11.95 9.86
N THR A 142 6.89 12.22 8.68
CA THR A 142 6.39 11.66 7.41
C THR A 142 7.56 11.16 6.56
N ILE A 143 7.56 9.87 6.25
CA ILE A 143 8.56 9.29 5.34
C ILE A 143 8.11 9.49 3.90
N SER A 144 8.73 10.43 3.21
CA SER A 144 8.42 10.78 1.81
C SER A 144 8.98 9.75 0.82
N LYS A 145 10.21 9.27 1.04
CA LYS A 145 10.87 8.30 0.16
C LYS A 145 10.41 6.89 0.52
N GLN A 146 9.61 6.28 -0.34
CA GLN A 146 9.07 4.93 -0.17
C GLN A 146 9.64 4.00 -1.23
N VAL A 147 9.70 2.70 -0.93
CA VAL A 147 10.23 1.70 -1.86
C VAL A 147 9.26 1.55 -3.04
N PHE A 148 9.78 1.40 -4.25
CA PHE A 148 8.97 1.06 -5.42
C PHE A 148 8.08 -0.18 -5.15
N MET A 149 6.87 -0.21 -5.73
CA MET A 149 5.82 -1.21 -5.45
C MET A 149 5.24 -1.25 -4.03
N SER A 150 5.79 -0.55 -3.04
CA SER A 150 5.23 -0.52 -1.68
C SER A 150 3.76 -0.06 -1.67
N GLN A 151 3.39 0.81 -2.61
CA GLN A 151 2.01 1.28 -2.78
C GLN A 151 1.01 0.16 -3.13
N TRP A 152 1.38 -0.77 -4.02
CA TRP A 152 0.51 -1.90 -4.40
C TRP A 152 0.39 -2.88 -3.24
N HIS A 153 1.51 -3.19 -2.60
CA HIS A 153 1.52 -4.09 -1.45
C HIS A 153 0.74 -3.47 -0.27
N ALA A 154 0.82 -2.15 -0.06
CA ALA A 154 0.02 -1.45 0.94
C ALA A 154 -1.48 -1.55 0.70
N HIS A 155 -1.95 -1.45 -0.55
CA HIS A 155 -3.36 -1.67 -0.87
C HIS A 155 -3.82 -3.06 -0.48
N PHE A 156 -3.02 -4.09 -0.81
CA PHE A 156 -3.32 -5.45 -0.40
C PHE A 156 -3.43 -5.55 1.13
N LYS A 157 -2.39 -5.11 1.86
CA LYS A 157 -2.38 -5.14 3.33
C LYS A 157 -3.53 -4.35 3.97
N PHE A 158 -3.87 -3.19 3.41
CA PHE A 158 -4.91 -2.34 3.98
C PHE A 158 -6.32 -2.90 3.72
N PHE A 159 -6.62 -3.33 2.50
CA PHE A 159 -7.98 -3.76 2.15
C PHE A 159 -8.28 -5.23 2.43
N TYR A 160 -7.26 -6.09 2.54
CA TYR A 160 -7.44 -7.54 2.71
C TYR A 160 -6.96 -8.08 4.06
N GLU A 161 -5.97 -7.45 4.71
CA GLU A 161 -5.45 -7.93 6.01
C GLU A 161 -5.89 -7.08 7.19
N MET A 162 -6.02 -5.75 7.00
CA MET A 162 -6.34 -4.82 8.08
C MET A 162 -7.85 -4.80 8.36
N GLN A 163 -8.23 -4.76 9.64
CA GLN A 163 -9.61 -4.53 10.01
C GLN A 163 -10.00 -3.07 9.74
N ILE A 164 -10.79 -2.87 8.69
CA ILE A 164 -11.18 -1.55 8.19
C ILE A 164 -12.70 -1.30 8.26
N ASP A 165 -13.46 -2.18 8.92
CA ASP A 165 -14.94 -2.12 8.94
C ASP A 165 -15.47 -0.75 9.37
N TRP A 166 -14.86 -0.14 10.39
CA TRP A 166 -15.24 1.18 10.90
C TRP A 166 -14.97 2.32 9.91
N VAL A 167 -13.95 2.16 9.07
CA VAL A 167 -13.63 3.11 8.00
C VAL A 167 -14.59 2.89 6.82
N ASP A 168 -14.81 1.63 6.46
CA ASP A 168 -15.67 1.24 5.34
C ASP A 168 -17.14 1.58 5.60
N GLU A 169 -17.59 1.55 6.87
CA GLU A 169 -18.93 1.98 7.26
C GLU A 169 -19.24 3.42 6.78
N GLN A 170 -18.27 4.32 6.90
CA GLN A 170 -18.41 5.72 6.53
C GLN A 170 -18.07 5.99 5.06
N LEU A 171 -17.02 5.35 4.54
CA LEU A 171 -16.47 5.63 3.21
C LEU A 171 -17.05 4.75 2.09
N LYS A 172 -17.67 3.62 2.45
CA LYS A 172 -18.39 2.70 1.54
C LYS A 172 -17.57 2.31 0.32
N PHE A 173 -16.39 1.72 0.57
CA PHE A 173 -15.44 1.33 -0.46
C PHE A 173 -16.03 0.31 -1.43
N LYS A 174 -15.80 0.55 -2.72
CA LYS A 174 -16.17 -0.37 -3.80
C LYS A 174 -14.96 -1.17 -4.23
N PHE A 175 -15.15 -2.47 -4.46
CA PHE A 175 -14.07 -3.41 -4.79
C PHE A 175 -13.17 -2.91 -5.94
N PHE A 176 -13.74 -2.64 -7.11
CA PHE A 176 -12.96 -2.20 -8.24
C PHE A 176 -12.52 -0.75 -8.16
N LYS A 177 -13.28 0.15 -7.54
CA LYS A 177 -12.94 1.58 -7.51
C LYS A 177 -11.80 1.85 -6.53
N ASP A 178 -11.87 1.26 -5.34
CA ASP A 178 -11.09 1.66 -4.18
C ASP A 178 -10.09 0.57 -3.75
N LYS A 179 -10.51 -0.71 -3.75
CA LYS A 179 -9.67 -1.82 -3.25
C LYS A 179 -8.56 -2.24 -4.23
N PHE A 180 -8.68 -1.86 -5.50
CA PHE A 180 -7.70 -2.20 -6.53
C PHE A 180 -7.01 -0.95 -7.08
N PRO A 181 -5.66 -0.83 -6.94
CA PRO A 181 -4.93 0.37 -7.34
C PRO A 181 -5.10 0.69 -8.83
N ASN A 182 -5.39 1.96 -9.17
CA ASN A 182 -5.54 2.38 -10.57
C ASN A 182 -4.26 2.18 -11.39
N SER A 183 -3.08 2.38 -10.79
CA SER A 183 -1.80 2.12 -11.46
C SER A 183 -1.59 0.64 -11.76
N LEU A 184 -2.10 -0.26 -10.90
CA LEU A 184 -2.06 -1.70 -11.15
C LEU A 184 -3.02 -2.10 -12.29
N LYS A 185 -4.21 -1.48 -12.38
CA LYS A 185 -5.11 -1.68 -13.54
C LYS A 185 -4.45 -1.24 -14.84
N ALA A 186 -3.84 -0.05 -14.84
CA ALA A 186 -3.14 0.49 -15.99
C ALA A 186 -1.98 -0.42 -16.41
N PHE A 187 -1.23 -0.96 -15.45
CA PHE A 187 -0.16 -1.93 -15.72
C PHE A 187 -0.67 -3.18 -16.45
N PHE A 188 -1.75 -3.81 -15.95
CA PHE A 188 -2.34 -4.96 -16.62
C PHE A 188 -2.94 -4.63 -17.99
N LEU A 189 -3.52 -3.44 -18.15
CA LEU A 189 -4.04 -2.99 -19.44
C LEU A 189 -2.91 -2.81 -20.47
N ILE A 190 -1.78 -2.22 -20.08
CA ILE A 190 -0.60 -2.07 -20.93
C ILE A 190 -0.04 -3.45 -21.31
N LEU A 191 0.08 -4.36 -20.35
CA LEU A 191 0.51 -5.74 -20.63
C LEU A 191 -0.43 -6.42 -21.62
N ALA A 192 -1.75 -6.30 -21.44
CA ALA A 192 -2.73 -6.89 -22.36
C ALA A 192 -2.59 -6.33 -23.79
N VAL A 193 -2.36 -5.02 -23.94
CA VAL A 193 -2.09 -4.40 -25.24
C VAL A 193 -0.80 -4.92 -25.87
N ILE A 194 0.28 -5.07 -25.10
CA ILE A 194 1.55 -5.62 -25.58
C ILE A 194 1.38 -7.08 -26.03
N PHE A 195 0.70 -7.91 -25.24
CA PHE A 195 0.42 -9.29 -25.62
C PHE A 195 -0.43 -9.37 -26.88
N LEU A 196 -1.43 -8.50 -27.00
CA LEU A 196 -2.29 -8.44 -28.19
C LEU A 196 -1.51 -8.02 -29.44
N THR A 197 -0.62 -7.02 -29.35
CA THR A 197 0.20 -6.60 -30.48
C THR A 197 1.19 -7.68 -30.91
N ILE A 198 1.82 -8.38 -29.96
CA ILE A 198 2.69 -9.53 -30.26
C ILE A 198 1.89 -10.66 -30.92
N TYR A 199 0.71 -10.97 -30.40
CA TYR A 199 -0.15 -12.03 -30.95
C TYR A 199 -0.57 -11.72 -32.40
N ILE A 200 -1.01 -10.49 -32.67
CA ILE A 200 -1.39 -10.05 -34.03
C ILE A 200 -0.18 -10.06 -34.96
N SER A 201 0.97 -9.56 -34.50
CA SER A 201 2.22 -9.55 -35.27
C SER A 201 2.65 -10.96 -35.68
N ASN A 202 2.62 -11.92 -34.75
CA ASN A 202 2.99 -13.31 -35.03
C ASN A 202 1.98 -13.99 -35.96
N GLY A 203 0.69 -13.69 -35.81
CA GLY A 203 -0.36 -14.18 -36.72
C GLY A 203 -0.21 -13.65 -38.14
N LEU A 204 0.20 -12.40 -38.33
CA LEU A 204 0.48 -11.80 -39.64
C LEU A 204 1.72 -12.43 -40.29
N CYS A 205 2.81 -12.62 -39.55
CA CYS A 205 4.01 -13.28 -40.05
C CYS A 205 3.82 -14.77 -40.40
N SER A 206 2.82 -15.46 -39.81
CA SER A 206 2.52 -16.85 -40.16
C SER A 206 1.68 -17.04 -41.43
N ASN A 207 1.11 -15.95 -41.98
CA ASN A 207 0.25 -15.97 -43.17
C ASN A 207 0.93 -15.39 -44.43
N ILE A 208 2.24 -15.16 -44.39
CA ILE A 208 3.10 -14.76 -45.52
C ILE A 208 4.09 -15.90 -45.78
#